data_AF-A0A383ESN9-F1
#
_entry.id   AF-A0A383ESN9-F1
#
_cell.length_a   1.000
_cell.length_b   1.000
_cell.length_c   1.000
_cell.angle_alpha   90.00
_cell.angle_beta   90.00
_cell.angle_gamma   90.00
#
_symmetry.space_group_name_H-M   'P 1'
#
loop_
_entity.id
_entity.type
_entity.pdbx_description
1 polymer ?
#
loop_
_entity_poly.entity_id
_entity_poly.type
_entity_poly.pdbx_seq_one_letter_code
_entity_poly.pdbx_strand_id
1 'polypeptide(L)'
;VVSDTLDIQDKLKAPDLYEMLIQHMVYHEGIGLSANQIGIPFKVFSMMVNNKDVICCFNPKIIKESDEQVIFSEGCLSFPQLF
;
A
#
# COMPACT_ATOMS: atom_id res chain seq x y z
N VAL A 1 13.34 -20.25 -1.97
CA VAL A 1 12.86 -18.86 -2.20
C VAL A 1 11.65 -18.78 -3.13
N VAL A 2 11.45 -19.71 -4.08
CA VAL A 2 10.26 -19.73 -4.97
C VAL A 2 9.05 -20.46 -4.35
N SER A 3 9.29 -21.36 -3.38
CA SER A 3 8.24 -22.14 -2.71
C SER A 3 7.29 -21.28 -1.87
N ASP A 4 7.84 -20.34 -1.11
CA ASP A 4 7.09 -19.66 -0.05
C ASP A 4 6.15 -18.58 -0.62
N THR A 5 6.41 -18.09 -1.83
CA THR A 5 5.55 -17.13 -2.53
C THR A 5 4.31 -17.80 -3.13
N LEU A 6 4.38 -19.10 -3.49
CA LEU A 6 3.27 -19.82 -4.10
C LEU A 6 2.16 -20.13 -3.08
N ASP A 7 2.54 -20.44 -1.83
CA ASP A 7 1.60 -20.79 -0.75
C ASP A 7 0.78 -19.60 -0.22
N ILE A 8 1.31 -18.37 -0.33
CA ILE A 8 0.62 -17.16 0.12
C ILE A 8 -0.51 -16.80 -0.86
N GLN A 9 -0.31 -16.99 -2.16
CA GLN A 9 -1.29 -16.59 -3.17
C GLN A 9 -2.59 -17.40 -3.10
N ASP A 10 -2.50 -18.68 -2.75
CA ASP A 10 -3.68 -19.56 -2.69
C ASP A 10 -4.48 -19.43 -1.38
N LYS A 11 -3.92 -18.80 -0.34
CA LYS A 11 -4.56 -18.68 0.99
C LYS A 11 -5.01 -17.26 1.33
N LEU A 12 -4.36 -16.24 0.79
CA LEU A 12 -4.64 -14.85 1.15
C LEU A 12 -5.85 -14.31 0.38
N LYS A 13 -6.95 -14.06 1.08
CA LYS A 13 -8.15 -13.48 0.47
C LYS A 13 -8.06 -11.95 0.46
N ALA A 14 -8.77 -11.32 -0.47
CA ALA A 14 -8.81 -9.87 -0.59
C ALA A 14 -9.22 -9.13 0.72
N PRO A 15 -10.22 -9.60 1.51
CA PRO A 15 -10.55 -8.97 2.79
C PRO A 15 -9.42 -9.04 3.83
N ASP A 16 -8.69 -10.15 3.87
CA ASP A 16 -7.56 -10.32 4.80
C ASP A 16 -6.43 -9.36 4.43
N LEU A 17 -6.14 -9.20 3.14
CA LEU A 17 -5.16 -8.24 2.65
C LEU A 17 -5.59 -6.80 2.90
N TYR A 18 -6.88 -6.49 2.75
CA TYR A 18 -7.45 -5.18 3.07
C TYR A 18 -7.18 -4.81 4.52
N GLU A 19 -7.56 -5.69 5.47
CA GLU A 19 -7.37 -5.44 6.90
C GLU A 19 -5.91 -5.31 7.27
N MET A 20 -5.06 -6.21 6.76
CA MET A 20 -3.62 -6.21 7.05
C MET A 20 -2.95 -4.91 6.59
N LEU A 21 -3.24 -4.44 5.37
CA LEU A 21 -2.67 -3.20 4.85
C LEU A 21 -3.06 -1.99 5.71
N ILE A 22 -4.33 -1.88 6.11
CA ILE A 22 -4.82 -0.76 6.92
C ILE A 22 -4.20 -0.82 8.32
N GLN A 23 -4.21 -1.98 8.96
CA GLN A 23 -3.67 -2.14 10.30
C GLN A 23 -2.17 -1.80 10.36
N HIS A 24 -1.38 -2.29 9.41
CA HIS A 24 0.05 -1.97 9.35
C HIS A 24 0.28 -0.49 9.01
N MET A 25 -0.49 0.09 8.09
CA MET A 25 -0.38 1.50 7.74
C MET A 25 -0.61 2.40 8.97
N VAL A 26 -1.69 2.14 9.72
CA VAL A 26 -2.04 2.91 10.92
C VAL A 26 -1.06 2.66 12.06
N TYR A 27 -0.65 1.39 12.28
CA TYR A 27 0.31 1.04 13.32
C TYR A 27 1.65 1.74 13.16
N HIS A 28 2.10 1.95 11.91
CA HIS A 28 3.33 2.67 11.60
C HIS A 28 3.12 4.18 11.37
N GLU A 29 1.96 4.72 11.74
CA GLU A 29 1.62 6.15 11.61
C GLU A 29 1.76 6.69 10.18
N GLY A 30 1.57 5.82 9.17
CA GLY A 30 1.61 6.19 7.75
C GLY A 30 0.26 6.62 7.19
N ILE A 31 0.31 7.34 6.07
CA ILE A 31 -0.88 7.73 5.29
C ILE A 31 -1.11 6.84 4.05
N GLY A 32 -0.15 5.96 3.73
CA GLY A 32 -0.23 5.01 2.63
C GLY A 32 0.71 3.83 2.84
N LEU A 33 0.32 2.65 2.36
CA LEU A 33 1.11 1.43 2.43
C LEU A 33 0.81 0.51 1.24
N SER A 34 1.84 0.08 0.52
CA SER A 34 1.72 -0.96 -0.52
C SER A 34 1.96 -2.36 0.05
N ALA A 35 1.30 -3.36 -0.54
CA ALA A 35 1.50 -4.78 -0.18
C ALA A 35 2.98 -5.20 -0.29
N ASN A 36 3.71 -4.63 -1.24
CA ASN A 36 5.13 -4.90 -1.42
C ASN A 36 5.99 -4.52 -0.20
N GLN A 37 5.61 -3.46 0.54
CA GLN A 37 6.35 -3.01 1.73
C GLN A 37 6.27 -3.99 2.89
N ILE A 38 5.26 -4.88 2.89
CA ILE A 38 5.11 -5.97 3.86
C ILE A 38 5.42 -7.35 3.25
N GLY A 39 6.13 -7.37 2.12
CA GLY A 39 6.63 -8.61 1.49
C GLY A 39 5.58 -9.37 0.66
N ILE A 40 4.44 -8.76 0.37
CA ILE A 40 3.37 -9.39 -0.42
C ILE A 40 3.42 -8.84 -1.84
N PRO A 41 3.77 -9.67 -2.85
CA PRO A 41 4.06 -9.19 -4.21
C PRO A 41 2.79 -8.98 -5.06
N PHE A 42 1.78 -8.31 -4.50
CA PHE A 42 0.53 -7.97 -5.20
C PHE A 42 0.44 -6.48 -5.52
N LYS A 43 -0.23 -6.15 -6.63
CA LYS A 43 -0.52 -4.76 -7.02
C LYS A 43 -1.69 -4.21 -6.20
N VAL A 44 -1.45 -4.00 -4.92
CA VAL A 44 -2.47 -3.54 -3.96
C VAL A 44 -1.83 -2.55 -3.01
N PHE A 45 -2.54 -1.47 -2.69
CA PHE A 45 -2.12 -0.51 -1.66
C PHE A 45 -3.32 0.03 -0.90
N SER A 46 -3.09 0.42 0.36
CA SER A 46 -4.02 1.22 1.15
C SER A 46 -3.57 2.68 1.18
N MET A 47 -4.52 3.61 1.25
CA MET A 47 -4.23 5.03 1.46
C MET A 47 -5.34 5.72 2.25
N MET A 48 -4.95 6.72 3.03
CA MET A 48 -5.84 7.66 3.67
C MET A 48 -6.32 8.69 2.66
N VAL A 49 -7.63 8.78 2.43
CA VAL A 49 -8.24 9.75 1.48
C VAL A 49 -8.45 11.10 2.17
N ASN A 50 -8.76 11.06 3.46
CA ASN A 50 -8.89 12.20 4.34
C ASN A 50 -8.67 11.73 5.79
N ASN A 51 -8.75 12.61 6.78
CA ASN A 51 -8.47 12.28 8.19
C ASN A 51 -9.41 11.24 8.84
N LYS A 52 -10.34 10.62 8.09
CA LYS A 52 -11.30 9.63 8.57
C LYS A 52 -11.41 8.41 7.66
N ASP A 53 -11.29 8.59 6.36
CA ASP A 53 -11.55 7.55 5.38
C ASP A 53 -10.26 6.92 4.84
N VAL A 54 -10.21 5.59 4.84
CA VAL A 54 -9.14 4.80 4.26
C VAL A 54 -9.73 3.92 3.16
N ILE A 55 -9.01 3.81 2.04
CA ILE A 55 -9.37 2.91 0.95
C ILE A 55 -8.23 1.95 0.64
N CYS A 56 -8.57 0.83 0.01
CA CYS A 56 -7.62 -0.11 -0.55
C CYS A 56 -7.88 -0.28 -2.04
N CYS A 57 -6.85 -0.10 -2.85
CA CYS A 57 -6.92 -0.15 -4.30
C CYS A 57 -6.32 -1.46 -4.80
N PHE A 58 -7.15 -2.30 -5.43
CA PHE A 58 -6.72 -3.57 -6.02
C PHE A 58 -6.48 -3.41 -7.52
N ASN A 59 -5.31 -3.88 -7.98
CA ASN A 59 -4.84 -3.76 -9.37
C ASN A 59 -5.03 -2.35 -9.96
N PRO A 60 -4.60 -1.29 -9.25
CA PRO A 60 -4.81 0.08 -9.69
C PRO A 60 -4.08 0.36 -11.01
N LYS A 61 -4.70 1.19 -11.84
CA LYS A 61 -4.10 1.71 -13.08
C LYS A 61 -4.39 3.21 -13.17
N ILE A 62 -3.34 3.99 -13.35
CA ILE A 62 -3.45 5.41 -13.69
C ILE A 62 -3.84 5.49 -15.17
N ILE A 63 -4.93 6.19 -15.47
CA ILE A 63 -5.46 6.32 -16.84
C ILE A 63 -5.32 7.74 -17.42
N LYS A 64 -5.03 8.71 -16.55
CA LYS A 64 -4.86 10.12 -16.89
C LYS A 64 -4.09 10.81 -15.77
N GLU A 65 -3.27 11.78 -16.15
CA GLU A 65 -2.50 12.66 -15.27
C GLU A 65 -2.74 14.11 -15.70
N SER A 66 -2.46 15.08 -14.82
CA SER A 66 -2.50 16.51 -15.15
C SER A 66 -1.19 16.96 -15.81
N ASP A 67 -1.27 17.99 -16.66
CA ASP A 67 -0.07 18.64 -17.19
C ASP A 67 0.64 19.50 -16.13
N GLU A 68 -0.13 20.00 -15.15
CA GLU A 68 0.39 20.71 -13.98
C GLU A 68 1.06 19.74 -13.01
N GLN A 69 2.25 20.12 -12.53
CA GLN A 69 3.01 19.39 -11.52
C GLN A 69 3.28 20.29 -10.32
N VAL A 70 3.38 19.67 -9.14
CA VAL A 70 3.68 20.36 -7.88
C VAL A 70 4.92 19.74 -7.24
N ILE A 71 5.66 20.55 -6.49
CA ILE A 71 6.75 20.05 -5.65
C ILE A 71 6.15 19.64 -4.31
N PHE A 72 6.46 18.42 -3.88
CA PHE A 72 6.01 17.88 -2.60
C PHE A 72 7.19 17.17 -1.91
N SER A 73 7.27 17.26 -0.58
CA SER A 73 8.22 16.47 0.21
C SER A 73 7.55 15.16 0.61
N GLU A 74 8.19 14.05 0.28
CA GLU A 74 7.64 12.71 0.47
C GLU A 74 8.42 11.95 1.55
N GLY A 75 7.70 11.20 2.38
CA GLY A 75 8.30 10.22 3.29
C GLY A 75 7.89 8.80 2.89
N CYS A 76 8.64 7.80 3.37
CA CYS A 76 8.31 6.40 3.12
C CYS A 76 8.52 5.55 4.37
N LEU A 77 7.52 4.74 4.75
CA LEU A 77 7.63 3.81 5.88
C LEU A 77 8.78 2.81 5.75
N SER A 78 9.21 2.50 4.52
CA SER A 78 10.35 1.61 4.25
C SER A 78 11.71 2.32 4.34
N PHE A 79 11.73 3.66 4.37
CA PHE A 79 12.92 4.49 4.51
C PHE A 79 12.71 5.49 5.65
N PRO A 80 12.65 5.02 6.91
CA PRO A 80 12.33 5.88 8.04
C PRO A 80 13.35 7.03 8.17
N GLN A 81 12.83 8.23 8.49
CA GLN A 81 13.59 9.47 8.70
C GLN A 81 14.23 10.09 7.42
N LEU A 82 13.86 9.62 6.23
CA LEU A 82 14.23 10.22 4.95
C LEU A 82 13.03 10.99 4.35
N PHE A 83 13.28 12.21 3.85
CA PHE A 83 12.26 13.15 3.33
C PHE A 83 12.76 13.99 2.16
#